data_AF-A0A920EDL3-F1
#
_entry.id   AF-A0A920EDL3-F1
#
_cell.length_a   1.000
_cell.length_b   1.000
_cell.length_c   1.000
_cell.angle_alpha   90.00
_cell.angle_beta   90.00
_cell.angle_gamma   90.00
#
_symmetry.space_group_name_H-M   'P 1'
#
loop_
_entity.id
_entity.type
_entity.pdbx_description
1 polymer ?
#
loop_
_entity_poly.entity_id
_entity_poly.type
_entity_poly.pdbx_seq_one_letter_code
_entity_poly.pdbx_strand_id
1 'polypeptide(L)'
;MNLESWLANNTTADKPLIPASTVIPIRDSVHGIEVLMIKRNTKLSFAEGMWVFPGGKVDEEDRIKGATDDDSAKTAACRECLEESGLAIAEKI
;
A
#
# COMPACT_ATOMS: atom_id res chain seq x y z
N MET A 1 -4.70 20.30 -6.01
CA MET A 1 -3.27 20.03 -6.28
C MET A 1 -3.21 18.78 -7.17
N ASN A 2 -2.56 18.83 -8.33
CA ASN A 2 -2.42 17.65 -9.21
C ASN A 2 -1.13 16.88 -8.88
N LEU A 3 -1.02 15.63 -9.37
CA LEU A 3 0.11 14.74 -9.08
C LEU A 3 1.47 15.38 -9.42
N GLU A 4 1.56 16.01 -10.59
CA GLU A 4 2.77 16.72 -11.05
C GLU A 4 3.22 17.81 -10.07
N SER A 5 2.28 18.63 -9.59
CA SER A 5 2.58 19.71 -8.64
C SER A 5 3.00 19.19 -7.27
N TRP A 6 2.54 18.00 -6.87
CA TRP A 6 2.96 17.38 -5.62
C TRP A 6 4.37 16.77 -5.75
N LEU A 7 4.65 16.04 -6.83
CA LEU A 7 5.95 15.42 -7.09
C LEU A 7 7.08 16.45 -7.12
N ALA A 8 6.85 17.60 -7.79
CA ALA A 8 7.83 18.69 -7.87
C ALA A 8 8.25 19.24 -6.49
N ASN A 9 7.37 19.17 -5.49
CA ASN A 9 7.59 19.71 -4.15
C ASN A 9 7.92 18.64 -3.09
N ASN A 10 7.93 17.36 -3.45
CA ASN A 10 8.13 16.23 -2.52
C ASN A 10 9.24 15.29 -3.00
N THR A 11 10.29 15.82 -3.61
CA THR A 11 11.48 15.02 -3.94
C THR A 11 12.13 14.49 -2.65
N THR A 12 12.45 13.21 -2.61
CA THR A 12 12.99 12.52 -1.43
C THR A 12 14.48 12.20 -1.57
N ALA A 13 15.20 12.90 -2.46
CA ALA A 13 16.59 12.61 -2.78
C ALA A 13 17.50 12.54 -1.53
N ASP A 14 17.21 13.38 -0.53
CA ASP A 14 17.99 13.47 0.71
C ASP A 14 17.35 12.73 1.89
N LYS A 15 16.24 12.02 1.68
CA LYS A 15 15.53 11.29 2.74
C LYS A 15 15.90 9.80 2.71
N PRO A 16 16.07 9.15 3.87
CA PRO A 16 16.29 7.71 3.91
C PRO A 16 15.11 6.98 3.27
N LEU A 17 15.41 5.96 2.48
CA LEU A 17 14.40 5.11 1.87
C LEU A 17 13.66 4.35 2.97
N ILE A 18 12.33 4.41 2.92
CA ILE A 18 11.45 3.72 3.86
C ILE A 18 10.89 2.49 3.12
N PRO A 19 11.14 1.26 3.61
CA PRO A 19 10.49 0.08 3.08
C PRO A 19 8.97 0.20 3.16
N ALA A 20 8.30 -0.07 2.06
CA ALA A 20 6.85 0.00 1.93
C ALA A 20 6.34 -1.16 1.07
N SER A 21 5.07 -1.50 1.27
CA SER A 21 4.38 -2.55 0.53
C SER A 21 3.08 -2.01 -0.06
N THR A 22 2.68 -2.57 -1.19
CA THR A 22 1.42 -2.26 -1.87
C THR A 22 0.83 -3.55 -2.39
N VAL A 23 -0.47 -3.75 -2.16
CA VAL A 23 -1.17 -4.92 -2.68
C VAL A 23 -2.24 -4.54 -3.67
N ILE A 24 -2.43 -5.38 -4.68
CA ILE A 24 -3.43 -5.20 -5.72
C ILE A 24 -4.38 -6.41 -5.67
N PRO A 25 -5.42 -6.39 -4.82
CA PRO A 25 -6.41 -7.45 -4.80
C PRO A 25 -7.20 -7.44 -6.11
N ILE A 26 -7.18 -8.57 -6.80
CA ILE A 26 -7.88 -8.75 -8.07
C ILE A 26 -8.94 -9.85 -7.95
N ARG A 27 -10.01 -9.72 -8.73
CA ARG A 27 -10.98 -10.78 -8.93
C ARG A 27 -11.42 -10.84 -10.39
N ASP A 28 -11.81 -12.03 -10.82
CA ASP A 28 -12.52 -12.20 -12.09
C ASP A 28 -13.97 -11.70 -11.95
N SER A 29 -14.48 -11.08 -13.01
CA SER A 29 -15.89 -10.69 -13.14
C SER A 29 -16.37 -10.93 -14.57
N VAL A 30 -17.69 -10.89 -14.78
CA VAL A 30 -18.30 -11.02 -16.12
C VAL A 30 -17.90 -9.89 -17.08
N HIS A 31 -17.31 -8.81 -16.55
CA HIS A 31 -16.83 -7.65 -17.30
C HIS A 31 -15.29 -7.62 -17.43
N GLY A 32 -14.59 -8.64 -16.94
CA GLY A 32 -13.12 -8.72 -16.93
C GLY A 32 -12.55 -8.69 -15.52
N ILE A 33 -11.25 -8.38 -15.41
CA ILE A 33 -10.56 -8.27 -14.12
C ILE A 33 -11.01 -6.98 -13.42
N GLU A 34 -11.39 -7.12 -12.16
CA GLU A 34 -11.66 -6.00 -11.26
C GLU A 34 -10.56 -5.89 -10.21
N VAL A 35 -10.28 -4.67 -9.78
CA VAL A 35 -9.25 -4.36 -8.80
C VAL A 35 -9.83 -3.53 -7.67
N LEU A 36 -9.46 -3.86 -6.43
CA LEU A 36 -9.82 -3.05 -5.27
C LEU A 36 -8.95 -1.79 -5.19
N MET A 37 -9.58 -0.62 -5.11
CA MET A 37 -8.93 0.65 -4.80
C MET A 37 -9.66 1.34 -3.65
N ILE A 38 -8.93 2.14 -2.87
CA ILE A 38 -9.47 2.96 -1.79
C ILE A 38 -9.30 4.44 -2.10
N LYS A 39 -10.19 5.27 -1.57
CA LYS A 39 -10.10 6.73 -1.69
C LYS A 39 -9.54 7.32 -0.40
N ARG A 40 -8.36 7.95 -0.45
CA ARG A 40 -7.73 8.54 0.74
C ARG A 40 -8.52 9.74 1.26
N ASN A 41 -8.80 9.76 2.57
CA ASN A 41 -9.60 10.80 3.26
C ASN A 41 -8.76 11.77 4.13
N THR A 42 -7.44 11.78 3.99
CA THR A 42 -6.55 12.51 4.92
C THR A 42 -6.20 13.91 4.42
N LYS A 43 -6.78 14.93 5.07
CA LYS A 43 -6.58 16.39 4.84
C LYS A 43 -5.15 16.92 4.97
N LEU A 44 -4.17 16.10 5.35
CA LEU A 44 -2.81 16.53 5.73
C LEU A 44 -1.69 15.72 5.06
N SER A 45 -1.99 14.85 4.08
CA SER A 45 -0.97 13.97 3.50
C SER A 45 -1.14 13.76 2.00
N PHE A 46 -0.08 13.23 1.37
CA PHE A 46 -0.04 12.74 0.00
C PHE A 46 -1.39 12.17 -0.49
N ALA A 47 -1.78 12.55 -1.71
CA ALA A 47 -2.87 11.91 -2.43
C ALA A 47 -4.29 12.09 -1.86
N GLU A 48 -4.58 13.17 -1.14
CA GLU A 48 -5.94 13.48 -0.69
C GLU A 48 -6.96 13.41 -1.84
N GLY A 49 -8.02 12.62 -1.65
CA GLY A 49 -9.07 12.43 -2.64
C GLY A 49 -8.70 11.57 -3.85
N MET A 50 -7.44 11.12 -3.96
CA MET A 50 -7.02 10.19 -5.02
C MET A 50 -7.40 8.75 -4.67
N TRP A 51 -7.63 7.97 -5.73
CA TRP A 51 -7.76 6.52 -5.63
C TRP A 51 -6.37 5.89 -5.62
N VAL A 52 -6.13 5.03 -4.64
CA VAL A 52 -4.86 4.30 -4.45
C VAL A 52 -5.14 2.83 -4.21
N PHE A 53 -4.11 2.00 -4.40
CA PHE A 53 -4.15 0.63 -3.92
C PHE A 53 -3.86 0.59 -2.41
N PRO A 54 -4.42 -0.39 -1.67
CA PRO A 54 -4.09 -0.57 -0.27
C PRO A 54 -2.60 -0.83 -0.06
N GLY A 55 -2.04 -0.23 0.99
CA GLY A 55 -0.64 -0.41 1.31
C GLY A 55 -0.06 0.69 2.19
N GLY A 56 1.15 0.43 2.67
CA GLY A 56 1.79 1.30 3.64
C GLY A 56 3.21 0.89 3.95
N LYS A 57 3.71 1.40 5.07
CA LYS A 57 5.08 1.18 5.51
C LYS A 57 5.23 -0.26 6.02
N VAL A 58 6.39 -0.86 5.80
CA VAL A 58 6.77 -2.09 6.50
C VAL A 58 7.23 -1.70 7.91
N ASP A 59 6.47 -2.11 8.92
CA ASP A 59 6.74 -1.84 10.32
C ASP A 59 7.51 -2.99 10.97
N GLU A 60 8.03 -2.76 12.19
CA GLU A 60 8.85 -3.76 12.88
C GLU A 60 8.04 -5.03 13.20
N GLU A 61 6.73 -4.90 13.43
CA GLU A 61 5.83 -6.04 13.65
C GLU A 61 5.64 -6.92 12.42
N ASP A 62 5.93 -6.40 11.23
CA ASP A 62 5.92 -7.16 9.98
C ASP A 62 7.21 -8.00 9.82
N ARG A 63 8.25 -7.76 10.63
CA ARG A 63 9.55 -8.42 10.55
C ARG A 63 9.63 -9.63 11.46
N ILE A 64 9.43 -10.81 10.90
CA ILE A 64 9.59 -12.08 11.62
C ILE A 64 11.06 -12.50 11.63
N LYS A 65 11.55 -12.98 12.79
CA LYS A 65 12.94 -13.45 12.92
C LYS A 65 13.23 -14.58 11.94
N GLY A 66 14.22 -14.37 11.06
CA GLY A 66 14.63 -15.34 10.04
C GLY A 66 13.85 -15.25 8.74
N ALA A 67 12.86 -14.36 8.65
CA ALA A 67 12.14 -14.06 7.41
C ALA A 67 12.93 -13.07 6.54
N THR A 68 12.63 -13.09 5.24
CA THR A 68 13.23 -12.17 4.27
C THR A 68 12.53 -10.80 4.28
N ASP A 69 13.12 -9.81 3.61
CA ASP A 69 12.45 -8.53 3.37
C ASP A 69 11.18 -8.70 2.51
N ASP A 70 11.15 -9.69 1.60
CA ASP A 70 9.97 -10.02 0.79
C ASP A 70 8.84 -10.56 1.67
N ASP A 71 9.17 -11.48 2.60
CA ASP A 71 8.19 -11.99 3.58
C ASP A 71 7.63 -10.86 4.45
N SER A 72 8.50 -9.96 4.91
CA SER A 72 8.09 -8.78 5.69
C SER A 72 7.18 -7.85 4.87
N ALA A 73 7.48 -7.66 3.58
CA ALA A 73 6.63 -6.87 2.69
C ALA A 73 5.25 -7.52 2.46
N LYS A 74 5.18 -8.84 2.38
CA LYS A 74 3.90 -9.57 2.27
C LYS A 74 3.07 -9.46 3.55
N THR A 75 3.70 -9.57 4.71
CA THR A 75 3.02 -9.36 6.00
C THR A 75 2.45 -7.94 6.10
N ALA A 76 3.26 -6.93 5.76
CA ALA A 76 2.81 -5.54 5.71
C ALA A 76 1.64 -5.34 4.73
N ALA A 77 1.70 -5.93 3.53
CA ALA A 77 0.60 -5.88 2.56
C ALA A 77 -0.71 -6.45 3.13
N CYS A 78 -0.66 -7.57 3.85
CA CYS A 78 -1.84 -8.18 4.44
C CYS A 78 -2.43 -7.31 5.56
N ARG A 79 -1.57 -6.76 6.43
CA ARG A 79 -1.96 -5.86 7.53
C ARG A 79 -2.61 -4.58 7.00
N GLU A 80 -1.92 -3.87 6.11
CA GLU A 80 -2.41 -2.61 5.51
C GLU A 80 -3.71 -2.81 4.72
N CYS A 81 -3.83 -3.91 3.97
CA CYS A 81 -5.07 -4.23 3.25
C CYS A 81 -6.26 -4.40 4.20
N LEU A 82 -6.05 -5.09 5.32
CA LEU A 82 -7.08 -5.27 6.33
C LEU A 82 -7.45 -3.94 7.00
N GLU A 83 -6.46 -3.13 7.37
CA GLU A 83 -6.66 -1.84 8.06
C GLU A 83 -7.38 -0.80 7.17
N GLU A 84 -6.99 -0.68 5.91
CA GLU A 84 -7.50 0.37 5.03
C GLU A 84 -8.81 0.00 4.30
N SER A 85 -9.03 -1.29 4.06
CA SER A 85 -10.18 -1.75 3.26
C SER A 85 -11.11 -2.74 3.96
N GLY A 86 -10.69 -3.31 5.10
CA GLY A 86 -11.40 -4.40 5.78
C GLY A 86 -11.28 -5.75 5.09
N LEU A 87 -10.51 -5.86 3.98
CA LEU A 87 -10.32 -7.11 3.27
C LEU A 87 -9.13 -7.88 3.85
N ALA A 88 -9.42 -9.00 4.49
CA ALA A 88 -8.41 -9.97 4.88
C ALA A 88 -7.91 -10.74 3.65
N ILE A 89 -6.60 -10.71 3.44
CA ILE A 89 -5.89 -11.51 2.43
C ILE A 89 -4.80 -12.31 3.13
N ALA A 90 -4.42 -13.44 2.53
CA ALA A 90 -3.34 -14.28 3.02
C ALA A 90 -2.58 -14.86 1.83
N GLU A 91 -1.30 -15.12 2.03
CA GLU A 91 -0.54 -15.90 1.08
C GLU A 91 -1.10 -17.33 1.02
N LYS A 92 -1.13 -17.89 -0.19
CA LYS A 92 -1.55 -19.28 -0.37
C LYS A 92 -0.39 -20.15 0.09
N ILE A 93 -0.61 -20.91 1.17
CA ILE A 93 0.32 -21.92 1.69
C ILE A 93 0.56 -23.01 0.64
#